data_AF-A0AAX0RQF2-F1
#
_entry.id   AF-A0AAX0RQF2-F1
#
_cell.length_a   1.000
_cell.length_b   1.000
_cell.length_c   1.000
_cell.angle_alpha   90.00
_cell.angle_beta   90.00
_cell.angle_gamma   90.00
#
_symmetry.space_group_name_H-M   'P 1'
#
loop_
_entity.id
_entity.type
_entity.pdbx_description
1 polymer ?
#
loop_
_entity_poly.entity_id
_entity_poly.type
_entity_poly.pdbx_seq_one_letter_code
_entity_poly.pdbx_strand_id
1 'polypeptide(L)' 'MNFLKYIVKLFSIIQKEIPVTHNKCHVCDGTGAYDIYTDCLTCNGKGLISKMEYNRMIEEGEI' A
#
# COMPACT_ATOMS: atom_id res chain seq x y z
N MET A 1 -1.57 -3.81 -33.76
CA MET A 1 -2.73 -3.70 -32.85
C MET A 1 -2.32 -3.03 -31.55
N ASN A 2 -2.79 -1.80 -31.32
CA ASN A 2 -2.42 -0.92 -30.18
C ASN A 2 -3.00 -1.34 -28.82
N PHE A 3 -3.69 -2.48 -28.74
CA PHE A 3 -4.39 -2.95 -27.54
C PHE A 3 -3.43 -3.28 -26.40
N LEU A 4 -2.30 -3.93 -26.71
CA LEU A 4 -1.30 -4.31 -25.71
C LEU A 4 -0.70 -3.08 -25.00
N LYS A 5 -0.45 -1.99 -25.75
CA LYS A 5 0.04 -0.72 -25.18
C LYS A 5 -0.97 -0.09 -24.23
N TYR A 6 -2.26 -0.23 -24.51
CA TYR A 6 -3.33 0.27 -23.63
C TYR A 6 -3.40 -0.53 -22.33
N ILE A 7 -3.31 -1.86 -22.39
CA ILE A 7 -3.35 -2.73 -21.20
C ILE A 7 -2.14 -2.46 -20.31
N VAL A 8 -0.93 -2.34 -20.89
CA VAL A 8 0.29 -2.01 -20.14
C VAL A 8 0.18 -0.61 -19.51
N LYS A 9 -0.31 0.38 -20.25
CA LYS A 9 -0.51 1.75 -19.71
C LYS A 9 -1.55 1.77 -18.59
N LEU A 10 -2.62 0.98 -18.70
CA LEU A 10 -3.62 0.80 -17.66
C LEU A 10 -3.01 0.15 -16.41
N PHE A 11 -2.23 -0.93 -16.58
CA PHE A 11 -1.48 -1.58 -15.48
C PHE A 11 -0.48 -0.64 -14.81
N SER A 12 0.22 0.20 -15.59
CA SER A 12 1.17 1.19 -15.09
C SER A 12 0.48 2.28 -14.27
N ILE A 13 -0.72 2.70 -14.66
CA ILE A 13 -1.53 3.67 -13.92
C ILE A 13 -2.06 3.07 -12.60
N ILE A 14 -2.25 1.75 -12.55
CA ILE A 14 -2.77 1.04 -11.37
C ILE A 14 -1.67 0.77 -10.33
N GLN A 15 -0.42 0.60 -10.75
CA GLN A 15 0.71 0.46 -9.81
C GLN A 15 1.17 1.84 -9.34
N LYS A 16 0.48 2.42 -8.35
CA LYS A 16 1.09 3.47 -7.52
C LYS A 16 2.41 2.93 -6.98
N GLU A 17 3.52 3.42 -7.51
CA GLU A 17 4.85 2.99 -7.08
C GLU A 17 4.99 3.27 -5.59
N ILE A 18 5.31 2.22 -4.82
CA ILE A 18 5.54 2.35 -3.39
C ILE A 18 6.87 3.07 -3.21
N PRO A 19 6.93 4.21 -2.51
CA PRO A 19 8.18 4.91 -2.27
C PRO A 19 9.18 3.98 -1.56
N VAL A 20 10.46 4.06 -1.91
CA VAL A 20 11.52 3.24 -1.31
C VAL A 20 11.60 3.39 0.22
N THR A 21 11.08 4.47 0.78
CA THR A 21 11.01 4.75 2.22
C THR A 21 9.82 4.09 2.93
N HIS A 22 8.91 3.45 2.19
CA HIS A 22 7.67 2.89 2.70
C HIS A 22 7.52 1.42 2.31
N ASN A 23 6.76 0.70 3.13
CA ASN A 23 6.25 -0.62 2.86
C ASN A 23 4.74 -0.54 2.63
N LYS A 24 4.19 -1.49 1.88
CA LYS A 24 2.74 -1.68 1.81
C LYS A 24 2.22 -2.00 3.21
N CYS A 25 1.10 -1.40 3.61
CA CYS A 25 0.44 -1.77 4.86
C CYS A 25 -0.01 -3.23 4.78
N HIS A 26 0.43 -4.04 5.75
CA HIS A 26 0.14 -5.48 5.82
C HIS A 26 -1.31 -5.79 6.24
N VAL A 27 -2.03 -4.83 6.84
CA VAL A 27 -3.42 -5.02 7.31
C VAL A 27 -4.43 -4.78 6.19
N CYS A 28 -4.21 -3.76 5.36
CA CYS A 28 -5.15 -3.35 4.32
C CYS A 28 -4.64 -3.57 2.89
N ASP A 29 -3.51 -4.24 2.73
CA ASP A 29 -2.88 -4.54 1.45
C ASP A 29 -2.71 -3.33 0.50
N GLY A 30 -2.45 -2.16 1.08
CA GLY A 30 -2.25 -0.94 0.28
C GLY A 30 -3.51 -0.16 -0.06
N THR A 31 -4.69 -0.65 0.31
CA THR A 31 -5.95 0.04 0.03
C THR A 31 -6.14 1.30 0.88
N GLY A 32 -5.59 1.29 2.10
CA GLY A 32 -5.83 2.33 3.09
C GLY A 32 -7.14 2.15 3.85
N ALA A 33 -7.95 1.15 3.51
CA ALA A 33 -9.27 0.91 4.09
C ALA A 33 -9.31 -0.42 4.84
N TYR A 34 -9.97 -0.45 5.98
CA TYR A 34 -10.31 -1.70 6.67
C TYR A 34 -11.59 -2.31 6.05
N ASP A 35 -12.58 -1.46 5.78
CA ASP A 35 -13.81 -1.78 5.08
C ASP A 35 -14.29 -0.59 4.22
N ILE A 36 -15.49 -0.64 3.65
CA ILE A 36 -16.01 0.41 2.76
C ILE A 36 -16.36 1.74 3.46
N TYR A 37 -16.43 1.77 4.79
CA TYR A 37 -16.75 2.92 5.62
C TYR A 37 -15.62 3.30 6.59
N THR A 38 -14.65 2.41 6.81
CA THR A 38 -13.64 2.54 7.86
C THR A 38 -12.23 2.56 7.26
N ASP A 39 -11.49 3.61 7.56
CA ASP A 39 -10.07 3.71 7.20
C ASP A 39 -9.23 2.70 8.01
N CYS A 40 -8.19 2.17 7.39
CA CYS A 40 -7.24 1.31 8.07
C CYS A 40 -6.42 2.12 9.09
N LEU A 41 -6.67 1.87 10.37
CA LEU A 41 -6.01 2.57 11.48
C LEU A 41 -4.49 2.33 11.52
N THR A 42 -4.02 1.13 11.17
CA THR A 42 -2.59 0.80 11.15
C THR A 42 -1.78 1.71 10.23
N CYS A 43 -2.37 2.14 9.11
CA CYS A 43 -1.72 3.06 8.17
C CYS A 43 -2.37 4.44 8.12
N ASN A 44 -3.35 4.71 8.98
CA ASN A 44 -4.16 5.93 9.01
C ASN A 44 -4.68 6.34 7.62
N GLY A 45 -5.32 5.41 6.90
CA GLY A 45 -5.90 5.69 5.58
C GLY A 45 -4.90 5.72 4.40
N LYS A 46 -3.60 5.62 4.65
CA LYS A 46 -2.57 5.85 3.62
C LYS A 46 -2.32 4.65 2.70
N GLY A 47 -2.63 3.44 3.18
CA GLY A 47 -2.24 2.18 2.54
C GLY A 47 -0.75 1.85 2.67
N LEU A 48 0.07 2.74 3.20
CA LEU A 48 1.52 2.59 3.29
C LEU A 48 1.99 2.89 4.71
N ILE A 49 3.03 2.19 5.15
CA ILE A 49 3.70 2.39 6.43
C ILE A 49 5.16 2.75 6.15
N SER A 50 5.71 3.74 6.84
CA SER A 50 7.14 4.07 6.69
C SER A 50 8.01 2.90 7.14
N LYS A 51 9.17 2.68 6.53
CA LYS A 51 10.07 1.58 6.93
C LYS A 51 10.48 1.67 8.40
N MET A 52 10.69 2.89 8.91
CA MET A 52 11.02 3.11 10.32
C MET A 52 9.91 2.60 11.24
N GLU A 53 8.67 2.99 10.96
CA GLU A 53 7.51 2.54 11.73
C GLU A 53 7.27 1.04 11.58
N TYR A 54 7.41 0.51 10.38
CA TYR A 54 7.28 -0.92 10.12
C TYR A 54 8.29 -1.74 10.93
N ASN A 55 9.54 -1.28 11.01
CA ASN A 55 10.57 -1.95 11.79
C ASN A 55 10.29 -1.88 13.30
N ARG A 56 9.78 -0.73 13.80
CA ARG A 56 9.34 -0.59 15.19
C ARG A 56 8.27 -1.63 15.54
N MET A 57 7.28 -1.81 14.67
CA MET A 57 6.22 -2.80 14.87
C MET A 57 6.75 -4.25 14.91
N ILE A 58 7.76 -4.58 14.10
CA ILE A 58 8.44 -5.89 14.14
C ILE A 58 9.18 -6.08 15.47
N GLU A 59 9.90 -5.05 15.95
CA GLU A 59 10.64 -5.10 17.22
C GLU A 59 9.71 -5.27 18.43
N GLU A 60 8.50 -4.72 18.34
CA GLU A 60 7.46 -4.82 19.37
C GLU A 60 6.59 -6.08 19.24
N GLY A 61 6.75 -6.86 18.17
CA GLY A 61 5.98 -8.09 17.92
C GLY A 61 4.52 -7.84 17.52
N GLU A 62 4.23 -6.68 16.95
CA GLU A 62 2.91 -6.33 16.39
C GLU A 62 2.68 -6.94 14.99
N ILE A 63 3.76 -7.39 14.33
CA ILE A 63 3.77 -8.06 13.01
C ILE A 63 4.73 -9.24 13.02
#